data_AF-A0A1G0EL25-F1
#
_entry.id   AF-A0A1G0EL25-F1
#
_cell.length_a   1.000
_cell.length_b   1.000
_cell.length_c   1.000
_cell.angle_alpha   90.00
_cell.angle_beta   90.00
_cell.angle_gamma   90.00
#
_symmetry.space_group_name_H-M   'P 1'
#
loop_
_entity.id
_entity.type
_entity.pdbx_description
1 polymer ?
#
loop_
_entity_poly.entity_id
_entity_poly.type
_entity_poly.pdbx_seq_one_letter_code
_entity_poly.pdbx_strand_id
1 'polypeptide(L)'
;MSIEALYSEIEQTQAVWKELYGLMLQAQYDTNAPRAVIGNVSVATFHRRVEWGFELLYGMRPASEDDISWLAINGRSTEISAQLVVFKSHAQSSLNFLRQNWRDNLSIRDANNNLSWQLFDESANIANQDAAGNFAQMQNSLNQLMIYVAQLLPLCKTEGVADLSARAQAMGDVIREIEGLRNEAKKLAKAAEHGAAGAVEKEKAVQAVVAQAEAAYAKLQALQQQSTTDSASVTALVAQIKTTGASAQTLEQQITAYKVKFDAFQTELDDRLEQFSEFETNTKTAEAENAKRAAEIDRLTKLADTMISGATTAGLATSLEETRARYEDRMNGAKTGFYWAVAILILSAFPLVVQLVPGLFGSWFPAPNPNQDGTPYAVLGKIFLLLPATWLTVFFTKSYAEYFHLEREYAHKAALAKSVDGFKRQAPKYEEEITAEVFMEIRTNPASRAGPEPAAHPLYDVLSKAVLKVIGKDGKKEDKA
;
A
#
# COMPACT_ATOMS: atom_id res chain seq x y z
N MET A 1 33.20 10.26 -123.47
CA MET A 1 31.78 10.64 -123.27
C MET A 1 31.50 11.83 -124.17
N SER A 2 30.30 12.08 -124.72
CA SER A 2 30.05 13.35 -125.45
C SER A 2 29.79 14.51 -124.48
N ILE A 3 29.92 15.76 -124.94
CA ILE A 3 29.57 16.94 -124.13
C ILE A 3 28.13 16.83 -123.63
N GLU A 4 27.19 16.56 -124.54
CA GLU A 4 25.76 16.50 -124.22
C GLU A 4 25.43 15.44 -123.17
N ALA A 5 26.08 14.27 -123.22
CA ALA A 5 25.87 13.21 -122.25
C ALA A 5 26.33 13.62 -120.83
N LEU A 6 27.51 14.24 -120.72
CA LEU A 6 28.04 14.67 -119.41
C LEU A 6 27.21 15.80 -118.80
N TYR A 7 26.85 16.81 -119.60
CA TYR A 7 26.06 17.93 -119.10
C TYR A 7 24.61 17.56 -118.80
N SER A 8 24.00 16.63 -119.55
CA SER A 8 22.69 16.06 -119.19
C SER A 8 22.76 15.26 -117.88
N GLU A 9 23.86 14.56 -117.58
CA GLU A 9 24.03 13.87 -116.31
C GLU A 9 24.17 14.83 -115.12
N ILE A 10 24.86 15.95 -115.30
CA ILE A 10 24.94 17.06 -114.33
C ILE A 10 23.54 17.64 -114.09
N GLU A 11 22.76 17.93 -115.16
CA GLU A 11 21.38 18.42 -115.10
C GLU A 11 20.45 17.50 -114.32
N GLN A 12 20.44 16.21 -114.67
CA GLN A 12 19.62 15.23 -113.98
C GLN A 12 20.02 15.06 -112.50
N THR A 13 21.30 15.18 -112.17
CA THR A 13 21.78 15.05 -110.78
C THR A 13 21.43 16.27 -109.93
N GLN A 14 21.60 17.48 -110.46
CA GLN A 14 21.20 18.72 -109.77
C GLN A 14 19.68 18.77 -109.58
N ALA A 15 18.89 18.32 -110.56
CA ALA A 15 17.43 18.28 -110.46
C ALA A 15 16.96 17.36 -109.31
N VAL A 16 17.50 16.15 -109.20
CA VAL A 16 17.19 15.20 -108.11
C VAL A 16 17.53 15.79 -106.74
N TRP A 17 18.67 16.50 -106.62
CA TRP A 17 19.04 17.18 -105.38
C TRP A 17 18.10 18.33 -105.02
N LYS A 18 17.77 19.19 -106.00
CA LYS A 18 16.86 20.34 -105.81
C LYS A 18 15.48 19.89 -105.36
N GLU A 19 14.96 18.79 -105.91
CA GLU A 19 13.69 18.22 -105.49
C GLU A 19 13.77 17.63 -104.07
N LEU A 20 14.80 16.83 -103.76
CA LEU A 20 15.01 16.28 -102.42
C LEU A 20 15.05 17.38 -101.35
N TYR A 21 15.87 18.41 -101.57
CA TYR A 21 15.99 19.54 -100.65
C TYR A 21 14.68 20.34 -100.56
N GLY A 22 13.96 20.49 -101.67
CA GLY A 22 12.62 21.10 -101.71
C GLY A 22 11.60 20.37 -100.83
N LEU A 23 11.53 19.03 -100.92
CA LEU A 23 10.66 18.23 -100.07
C LEU A 23 11.06 18.29 -98.59
N MET A 24 12.36 18.32 -98.26
CA MET A 24 12.82 18.52 -96.88
C MET A 24 12.36 19.86 -96.30
N LEU A 25 12.41 20.95 -97.09
CA LEU A 25 11.89 22.26 -96.66
C LEU A 25 10.37 22.29 -96.52
N GLN A 26 9.64 21.66 -97.44
CA GLN A 26 8.17 21.55 -97.36
C GLN A 26 7.73 20.77 -96.11
N ALA A 27 8.45 19.69 -95.76
CA ALA A 27 8.19 18.89 -94.57
C ALA A 27 8.82 19.47 -93.27
N GLN A 28 9.07 20.77 -93.24
CA GLN A 28 9.55 21.54 -92.07
C GLN A 28 10.82 21.00 -91.41
N TYR A 29 11.69 20.33 -92.15
CA TYR A 29 12.92 19.77 -91.61
C TYR A 29 13.92 20.85 -91.17
N ASP A 30 14.54 20.66 -90.00
CA ASP A 30 15.60 21.56 -89.53
C ASP A 30 16.89 21.39 -90.37
N THR A 31 17.00 22.24 -91.38
CA THR A 31 18.17 22.32 -92.24
C THR A 31 19.32 23.15 -91.66
N ASN A 32 19.14 23.81 -90.51
CA ASN A 32 20.08 24.80 -89.97
C ASN A 32 20.98 24.26 -88.85
N ALA A 33 20.53 23.27 -88.06
CA ALA A 33 21.41 22.65 -87.08
C ALA A 33 22.53 21.82 -87.74
N PRO A 34 23.72 21.73 -87.13
CA PRO A 34 24.84 20.97 -87.66
C PRO A 34 24.59 19.46 -87.62
N ARG A 35 25.18 18.72 -88.55
CA ARG A 35 25.09 17.25 -88.65
C ARG A 35 26.49 16.66 -88.79
N ALA A 36 26.87 15.75 -87.89
CA ALA A 36 28.22 15.20 -87.85
C ALA A 36 28.61 14.48 -89.15
N VAL A 37 27.69 13.74 -89.75
CA VAL A 37 27.92 12.91 -90.94
C VAL A 37 28.29 13.67 -92.22
N ILE A 38 27.98 14.97 -92.29
CA ILE A 38 28.38 15.88 -93.39
C ILE A 38 29.55 16.80 -93.00
N GLY A 39 30.31 16.44 -91.97
CA GLY A 39 31.47 17.22 -91.50
C GLY A 39 31.12 18.33 -90.51
N ASN A 40 30.09 18.11 -89.68
CA ASN A 40 29.60 19.06 -88.67
C ASN A 40 29.08 20.40 -89.22
N VAL A 41 28.62 20.42 -90.48
CA VAL A 41 27.92 21.56 -91.10
C VAL A 41 26.41 21.31 -91.13
N SER A 42 25.63 22.36 -91.39
CA SER A 42 24.18 22.24 -91.55
C SER A 42 23.77 21.75 -92.94
N VAL A 43 22.57 21.18 -93.09
CA VAL A 43 22.06 20.72 -94.39
C VAL A 43 21.87 21.89 -95.36
N ALA A 44 21.51 23.09 -94.89
CA ALA A 44 21.48 24.31 -95.69
C ALA A 44 22.87 24.72 -96.20
N THR A 45 23.91 24.52 -95.38
CA THR A 45 25.32 24.75 -95.79
C THR A 45 25.77 23.70 -96.81
N PHE A 46 25.39 22.44 -96.60
CA PHE A 46 25.64 21.36 -97.57
C PHE A 46 24.94 21.61 -98.91
N HIS A 47 23.66 22.00 -98.90
CA HIS A 47 22.91 22.39 -100.10
C HIS A 47 23.64 23.51 -100.87
N ARG A 48 24.11 24.57 -100.18
CA ARG A 48 24.89 25.63 -100.83
C ARG A 48 26.18 25.12 -101.46
N ARG A 49 26.89 24.18 -100.81
CA ARG A 49 28.09 23.53 -101.38
C ARG A 49 27.76 22.67 -102.60
N VAL A 50 26.61 21.99 -102.61
CA VAL A 50 26.13 21.25 -103.77
C VAL A 50 25.84 22.23 -104.91
N GLU A 51 25.00 23.25 -104.71
CA GLU A 51 24.72 24.25 -105.75
C GLU A 51 26.03 24.85 -106.31
N TRP A 52 26.96 25.30 -105.46
CA TRP A 52 28.25 25.83 -105.94
C TRP A 52 29.07 24.82 -106.73
N GLY A 53 29.12 23.55 -106.32
CA GLY A 53 29.83 22.51 -107.06
C GLY A 53 29.23 22.25 -108.43
N PHE A 54 27.90 22.21 -108.52
CA PHE A 54 27.17 22.01 -109.78
C PHE A 54 27.26 23.24 -110.70
N GLU A 55 27.07 24.46 -110.18
CA GLU A 55 27.26 25.71 -110.94
C GLU A 55 28.69 25.86 -111.48
N LEU A 56 29.72 25.42 -110.72
CA LEU A 56 31.11 25.40 -111.21
C LEU A 56 31.32 24.33 -112.30
N LEU A 57 30.69 23.16 -112.20
CA LEU A 57 30.71 22.15 -113.26
C LEU A 57 30.06 22.69 -114.56
N TYR A 58 28.93 23.39 -114.47
CA TYR A 58 28.33 24.12 -115.61
C TYR A 58 29.21 25.23 -116.15
N GLY A 59 29.83 26.01 -115.27
CA GLY A 59 30.72 27.12 -115.64
C GLY A 59 31.99 26.69 -116.38
N MET A 60 32.26 25.39 -116.47
CA MET A 60 33.31 24.78 -117.29
C MET A 60 32.79 24.22 -118.63
N ARG A 61 31.50 24.39 -118.99
CA ARG A 61 30.94 23.85 -120.23
C ARG A 61 31.68 24.42 -121.47
N PRO A 62 32.38 23.58 -122.26
CA PRO A 62 33.10 24.03 -123.44
C PRO A 62 32.12 24.36 -124.58
N ALA A 63 32.57 25.21 -125.51
CA ALA A 63 31.73 25.67 -126.62
C ALA A 63 31.56 24.62 -127.74
N SER A 64 32.54 23.72 -127.93
CA SER A 64 32.50 22.67 -128.94
C SER A 64 33.37 21.44 -128.60
N GLU A 65 33.16 20.38 -129.39
CA GLU A 65 34.02 19.18 -129.57
C GLU A 65 35.54 19.44 -129.61
N ASP A 66 35.93 20.59 -130.17
CA ASP A 66 37.29 20.91 -130.59
C ASP A 66 38.02 21.86 -129.62
N ASP A 67 37.36 22.25 -128.53
CA ASP A 67 37.89 23.14 -127.49
C ASP A 67 38.97 22.46 -126.64
N ILE A 68 40.06 23.15 -126.33
CA ILE A 68 41.11 22.68 -125.42
C ILE A 68 40.53 22.39 -124.02
N SER A 69 39.52 23.17 -123.61
CA SER A 69 38.76 22.97 -122.37
C SER A 69 38.04 21.62 -122.39
N TRP A 70 37.50 21.20 -123.54
CA TRP A 70 36.88 19.88 -123.68
C TRP A 70 37.90 18.75 -123.59
N LEU A 71 39.09 18.89 -124.20
CA LEU A 71 40.16 17.88 -124.06
C LEU A 71 40.54 17.64 -122.60
N ALA A 72 40.63 18.72 -121.79
CA ALA A 72 40.91 18.62 -120.36
C ALA A 72 39.77 17.93 -119.58
N ILE A 73 38.52 18.29 -119.86
CA ILE A 73 37.33 17.71 -119.18
C ILE A 73 37.11 16.26 -119.60
N ASN A 74 37.20 15.93 -120.89
CA ASN A 74 37.00 14.59 -121.42
C ASN A 74 37.99 13.58 -120.80
N GLY A 75 39.24 14.00 -120.56
CA GLY A 75 40.26 13.22 -119.85
C GLY A 75 39.94 12.87 -118.39
N ARG A 76 38.90 13.48 -117.79
CA ARG A 76 38.35 13.17 -116.46
C ARG A 76 36.85 12.86 -116.48
N SER A 77 36.24 12.79 -117.66
CA SER A 77 34.77 12.69 -117.81
C SER A 77 34.20 11.43 -117.18
N THR A 78 34.94 10.32 -117.24
CA THR A 78 34.56 9.05 -116.62
C THR A 78 34.56 9.12 -115.10
N GLU A 79 35.57 9.74 -114.49
CA GLU A 79 35.62 9.91 -113.02
C GLU A 79 34.57 10.91 -112.52
N ILE A 80 34.32 12.00 -113.25
CA ILE A 80 33.25 12.96 -112.95
C ILE A 80 31.89 12.27 -113.04
N SER A 81 31.60 11.58 -114.15
CA SER A 81 30.37 10.79 -114.33
C SER A 81 30.19 9.77 -113.21
N ALA A 82 31.23 9.01 -112.85
CA ALA A 82 31.15 8.06 -111.74
C ALA A 82 30.74 8.71 -110.40
N GLN A 83 31.27 9.89 -110.06
CA GLN A 83 30.88 10.61 -108.85
C GLN A 83 29.47 11.23 -108.95
N LEU A 84 29.05 11.67 -110.13
CA LEU A 84 27.68 12.13 -110.39
C LEU A 84 26.68 10.99 -110.22
N VAL A 85 26.94 9.80 -110.79
CA VAL A 85 26.12 8.59 -110.60
C VAL A 85 25.97 8.23 -109.12
N VAL A 86 27.08 8.20 -108.37
CA VAL A 86 27.04 7.87 -106.94
C VAL A 86 26.20 8.91 -106.19
N PHE A 87 26.47 10.20 -106.37
CA PHE A 87 25.71 11.29 -105.73
C PHE A 87 24.21 11.19 -106.07
N LYS A 88 23.87 11.06 -107.35
CA LYS A 88 22.50 10.92 -107.87
C LYS A 88 21.79 9.71 -107.27
N SER A 89 22.47 8.57 -107.16
CA SER A 89 21.87 7.33 -106.65
C SER A 89 21.46 7.44 -105.17
N HIS A 90 22.30 8.05 -104.33
CA HIS A 90 21.99 8.28 -102.92
C HIS A 90 20.95 9.40 -102.72
N ALA A 91 21.00 10.47 -103.52
CA ALA A 91 19.96 11.50 -103.53
C ALA A 91 18.60 10.90 -103.96
N GLN A 92 18.57 10.11 -105.02
CA GLN A 92 17.36 9.45 -105.52
C GLN A 92 16.81 8.43 -104.51
N SER A 93 17.67 7.70 -103.78
CA SER A 93 17.26 6.78 -102.72
C SER A 93 16.48 7.51 -101.61
N SER A 94 17.02 8.63 -101.11
CA SER A 94 16.34 9.46 -100.12
C SER A 94 15.09 10.16 -100.68
N LEU A 95 15.11 10.64 -101.93
CA LEU A 95 13.96 11.24 -102.60
C LEU A 95 12.81 10.25 -102.77
N ASN A 96 13.10 9.02 -103.18
CA ASN A 96 12.11 7.96 -103.35
C ASN A 96 11.45 7.60 -102.01
N PHE A 97 12.21 7.54 -100.92
CA PHE A 97 11.65 7.30 -99.58
C PHE A 97 10.69 8.42 -99.15
N LEU A 98 11.04 9.69 -99.34
CA LEU A 98 10.14 10.81 -99.03
C LEU A 98 8.88 10.77 -99.91
N ARG A 99 9.02 10.57 -101.23
CA ARG A 99 7.88 10.47 -102.16
C ARG A 99 6.93 9.31 -101.81
N GLN A 100 7.45 8.15 -101.43
CA GLN A 100 6.64 6.98 -101.07
C GLN A 100 5.79 7.19 -99.81
N ASN A 101 6.22 8.07 -98.90
CA ASN A 101 5.58 8.34 -97.62
C ASN A 101 4.99 9.75 -97.53
N TRP A 102 4.85 10.43 -98.68
CA TRP A 102 4.45 11.84 -98.72
C TRP A 102 2.97 12.04 -98.35
N ARG A 103 2.70 13.10 -97.56
CA ARG A 103 1.37 13.55 -97.13
C ARG A 103 1.36 15.06 -97.01
N ASP A 104 0.19 15.69 -97.13
CA ASP A 104 0.07 17.15 -97.18
C ASP A 104 0.56 17.86 -95.90
N ASN A 105 0.46 17.21 -94.73
CA ASN A 105 0.90 17.73 -93.42
C ASN A 105 2.15 17.00 -92.87
N LEU A 106 2.98 16.41 -93.74
CA LEU A 106 4.17 15.67 -93.33
C LEU A 106 5.17 16.58 -92.60
N SER A 107 5.67 16.13 -91.45
CA SER A 107 6.84 16.75 -90.79
C SER A 107 7.96 15.73 -90.57
N ILE A 108 9.22 16.14 -90.84
CA ILE A 108 10.40 15.29 -90.61
C ILE A 108 11.13 15.76 -89.35
N ARG A 109 11.44 14.83 -88.44
CA ARG A 109 12.25 15.06 -87.23
C ARG A 109 13.45 14.13 -87.22
N ASP A 110 14.56 14.54 -86.60
CA ASP A 110 15.72 13.65 -86.42
C ASP A 110 15.60 12.87 -85.10
N ALA A 111 15.79 11.56 -85.16
CA ALA A 111 15.86 10.71 -83.96
C ALA A 111 17.19 10.85 -83.20
N ASN A 112 18.28 11.18 -83.91
CA ASN A 112 19.67 11.12 -83.42
C ASN A 112 20.46 12.42 -83.66
N ASN A 113 19.80 13.52 -84.04
CA ASN A 113 20.41 14.78 -84.49
C ASN A 113 21.46 14.61 -85.61
N ASN A 114 21.38 13.54 -86.40
CA ASN A 114 22.36 13.17 -87.42
C ASN A 114 21.69 12.46 -88.62
N LEU A 115 20.61 13.02 -89.15
CA LEU A 115 19.91 12.57 -90.37
C LEU A 115 19.22 11.19 -90.27
N SER A 116 18.89 10.72 -89.06
CA SER A 116 17.92 9.63 -88.88
C SER A 116 16.50 10.20 -88.91
N TRP A 117 15.89 10.18 -90.08
CA TRP A 117 14.58 10.78 -90.35
C TRP A 117 13.43 9.96 -89.77
N GLN A 118 12.59 10.65 -89.03
CA GLN A 118 11.30 10.19 -88.54
C GLN A 118 10.21 11.03 -89.20
N LEU A 119 9.33 10.38 -89.96
CA LEU A 119 8.23 11.02 -90.67
C LEU A 119 6.99 10.98 -89.80
N PHE A 120 6.41 12.15 -89.55
CA PHE A 120 5.20 12.33 -88.75
C PHE A 120 4.07 12.91 -89.60
N ASP A 121 2.89 12.29 -89.48
CA ASP A 121 1.62 12.89 -89.88
C ASP A 121 0.93 13.36 -88.60
N GLU A 122 0.82 14.67 -88.42
CA GLU A 122 0.47 15.35 -87.16
C GLU A 122 1.30 14.89 -85.94
N SER A 123 0.81 13.88 -85.22
CA SER A 123 1.44 13.28 -84.03
C SER A 123 1.84 11.81 -84.21
N ALA A 124 1.41 11.16 -85.29
CA ALA A 124 1.68 9.76 -85.56
C ALA A 124 2.97 9.60 -86.37
N ASN A 125 3.93 8.81 -85.87
CA ASN A 125 5.09 8.38 -86.67
C ASN A 125 4.63 7.37 -87.72
N ILE A 126 4.85 7.67 -89.01
CA ILE A 126 4.37 6.86 -90.14
C ILE A 126 5.48 6.07 -90.82
N ALA A 127 6.73 6.55 -90.78
CA ALA A 127 7.89 5.90 -91.37
C ALA A 127 9.20 6.40 -90.74
N ASN A 128 10.25 5.59 -90.80
CA ASN A 128 11.59 5.98 -90.36
C ASN A 128 12.64 5.52 -91.38
N GLN A 129 13.67 6.34 -91.63
CA GLN A 129 14.83 5.98 -92.45
C GLN A 129 16.09 6.61 -91.85
N ASP A 130 17.17 5.83 -91.74
CA ASP A 130 18.49 6.41 -91.53
C ASP A 130 19.07 6.91 -92.87
N ALA A 131 18.99 8.23 -93.10
CA ALA A 131 19.53 8.86 -94.28
C ALA A 131 21.02 9.25 -94.12
N ALA A 132 21.62 9.07 -92.93
CA ALA A 132 23.01 9.45 -92.66
C ALA A 132 23.98 8.78 -93.64
N GLY A 133 23.78 7.50 -93.95
CA GLY A 133 24.58 6.76 -94.93
C GLY A 133 24.53 7.37 -96.34
N ASN A 134 23.35 7.77 -96.81
CA ASN A 134 23.18 8.44 -98.11
C ASN A 134 23.87 9.80 -98.13
N PHE A 135 23.72 10.60 -97.07
CA PHE A 135 24.38 11.90 -96.97
C PHE A 135 25.90 11.81 -96.83
N ALA A 136 26.44 10.77 -96.17
CA ALA A 136 27.88 10.51 -96.13
C ALA A 136 28.44 10.28 -97.54
N GLN A 137 27.77 9.46 -98.36
CA GLN A 137 28.21 9.17 -99.73
C GLN A 137 28.05 10.38 -100.65
N MET A 138 26.94 11.11 -100.56
CA MET A 138 26.78 12.39 -101.26
C MET A 138 27.88 13.39 -100.87
N GLN A 139 28.25 13.48 -99.59
CA GLN A 139 29.33 14.35 -99.12
C GLN A 139 30.71 13.91 -99.64
N ASN A 140 30.98 12.60 -99.71
CA ASN A 140 32.23 12.09 -100.27
C ASN A 140 32.31 12.39 -101.78
N SER A 141 31.27 12.06 -102.54
CA SER A 141 31.22 12.34 -103.98
C SER A 141 31.30 13.83 -104.30
N LEU A 142 30.63 14.69 -103.52
CA LEU A 142 30.76 16.14 -103.66
C LEU A 142 32.19 16.62 -103.39
N ASN A 143 32.89 16.06 -102.40
CA ASN A 143 34.30 16.39 -102.14
C ASN A 143 35.20 16.01 -103.33
N GLN A 144 34.99 14.83 -103.93
CA GLN A 144 35.75 14.39 -105.12
C GLN A 144 35.44 15.27 -106.35
N LEU A 145 34.16 15.59 -106.59
CA LEU A 145 33.76 16.52 -107.65
C LEU A 145 34.41 17.89 -107.46
N MET A 146 34.45 18.44 -106.24
CA MET A 146 35.14 19.70 -105.95
C MET A 146 36.66 19.63 -106.17
N ILE A 147 37.30 18.48 -105.96
CA ILE A 147 38.72 18.27 -106.30
C ILE A 147 38.92 18.28 -107.82
N TYR A 148 38.07 17.59 -108.58
CA TYR A 148 38.13 17.60 -110.05
C TYR A 148 37.87 19.01 -110.61
N VAL A 149 36.87 19.74 -110.08
CA VAL A 149 36.64 21.15 -110.39
C VAL A 149 37.88 21.98 -110.11
N ALA A 150 38.51 21.85 -108.93
CA ALA A 150 39.71 22.62 -108.59
C ALA A 150 40.91 22.31 -109.52
N GLN A 151 41.02 21.09 -110.05
CA GLN A 151 42.06 20.70 -111.01
C GLN A 151 41.78 21.17 -112.44
N LEU A 152 40.52 21.16 -112.86
CA LEU A 152 40.11 21.48 -114.24
C LEU A 152 39.80 22.96 -114.46
N LEU A 153 39.29 23.67 -113.45
CA LEU A 153 38.87 25.08 -113.55
C LEU A 153 39.99 26.02 -114.03
N PRO A 154 41.28 25.85 -113.65
CA PRO A 154 42.37 26.62 -114.25
C PRO A 154 42.53 26.32 -115.75
N LEU A 155 42.51 25.04 -116.12
CA LEU A 155 42.73 24.57 -117.50
C LEU A 155 41.59 24.96 -118.46
N CYS A 156 40.37 25.10 -117.94
CA CYS A 156 39.18 25.54 -118.69
C CYS A 156 39.06 27.07 -118.81
N LYS A 157 40.01 27.84 -118.26
CA LYS A 157 40.02 29.33 -118.30
C LYS A 157 41.38 29.95 -118.61
N THR A 158 42.39 29.18 -119.01
CA THR A 158 43.71 29.70 -119.38
C THR A 158 43.73 30.31 -120.79
N GLU A 159 43.99 31.62 -120.88
CA GLU A 159 44.26 32.31 -122.15
C GLU A 159 45.75 32.26 -122.57
N GLY A 160 46.67 31.75 -121.72
CA GLY A 160 48.07 31.55 -122.12
C GLY A 160 49.07 31.24 -120.99
N VAL A 161 50.33 31.00 -121.39
CA VAL A 161 51.42 30.52 -120.50
C VAL A 161 51.87 31.55 -119.44
N ALA A 162 51.70 32.85 -119.69
CA ALA A 162 52.09 33.90 -118.74
C ALA A 162 51.27 33.87 -117.44
N ASP A 163 49.98 33.51 -117.52
CA ASP A 163 49.06 33.38 -116.39
C ASP A 163 49.48 32.25 -115.43
N LEU A 164 50.07 31.17 -115.97
CA LEU A 164 50.56 30.04 -115.18
C LEU A 164 51.68 30.42 -114.21
N SER A 165 52.60 31.31 -114.64
CA SER A 165 53.73 31.75 -113.81
C SER A 165 53.28 32.63 -112.63
N ALA A 166 52.36 33.57 -112.87
CA ALA A 166 51.80 34.42 -111.82
C ALA A 166 51.06 33.59 -110.75
N ARG A 167 50.31 32.57 -111.17
CA ARG A 167 49.61 31.65 -110.27
C ARG A 167 50.55 30.73 -109.48
N ALA A 168 51.66 30.28 -110.08
CA ALA A 168 52.68 29.52 -109.37
C ALA A 168 53.34 30.34 -108.25
N GLN A 169 53.59 31.63 -108.48
CA GLN A 169 54.12 32.53 -107.45
C GLN A 169 53.12 32.75 -106.30
N ALA A 170 51.84 33.01 -106.61
CA ALA A 170 50.78 33.12 -105.61
C ALA A 170 50.63 31.83 -104.78
N MET A 171 50.76 30.65 -105.40
CA MET A 171 50.77 29.37 -104.70
C MET A 171 51.97 29.23 -103.74
N GLY A 172 53.14 29.77 -104.12
CA GLY A 172 54.33 29.82 -103.26
C GLY A 172 54.19 30.76 -102.05
N ASP A 173 53.43 31.84 -102.18
CA ASP A 173 53.07 32.73 -101.05
C ASP A 173 52.08 32.04 -100.09
N VAL A 174 51.04 31.40 -100.64
CA VAL A 174 50.06 30.61 -99.86
C VAL A 174 50.73 29.46 -99.09
N ILE A 175 51.73 28.78 -99.67
CA ILE A 175 52.49 27.72 -98.97
C ILE A 175 53.23 28.29 -97.75
N ARG A 176 53.82 29.49 -97.85
CA ARG A 176 54.50 30.15 -96.72
C ARG A 176 53.52 30.58 -95.63
N GLU A 177 52.32 31.06 -96.00
CA GLU A 177 51.26 31.37 -95.05
C GLU A 177 50.76 30.11 -94.31
N ILE A 178 50.52 29.01 -95.04
CA ILE A 178 50.14 27.70 -94.48
C ILE A 178 51.21 27.21 -93.49
N GLU A 179 52.50 27.38 -93.78
CA GLU A 179 53.57 26.97 -92.88
C GLU A 179 53.68 27.86 -91.63
N GLY A 180 53.37 29.16 -91.74
CA GLY A 180 53.16 30.05 -90.60
C GLY A 180 52.02 29.58 -89.69
N LEU A 181 50.83 29.38 -90.26
CA LEU A 181 49.64 28.88 -89.56
C LEU A 181 49.87 27.51 -88.92
N ARG A 182 50.60 26.61 -89.58
CA ARG A 182 50.99 25.29 -89.04
C ARG A 182 51.85 25.42 -87.78
N ASN A 183 52.79 26.37 -87.76
CA ASN A 183 53.65 26.60 -86.60
C ASN A 183 52.89 27.24 -85.43
N GLU A 184 51.93 28.13 -85.72
CA GLU A 184 51.03 28.71 -84.71
C GLU A 184 50.08 27.66 -84.12
N ALA A 185 49.44 26.85 -84.96
CA ALA A 185 48.62 25.70 -84.55
C ALA A 185 49.41 24.72 -83.67
N LYS A 186 50.70 24.48 -83.96
CA LYS A 186 51.58 23.63 -83.13
C LYS A 186 51.92 24.26 -81.77
N LYS A 187 52.01 25.59 -81.66
CA LYS A 187 52.15 26.29 -80.37
C LYS A 187 50.86 26.20 -79.55
N LEU A 188 49.71 26.44 -80.19
CA LEU A 188 48.39 26.35 -79.57
C LEU A 188 48.09 24.93 -79.08
N ALA A 189 48.44 23.89 -79.85
CA ALA A 189 48.31 22.49 -79.45
C ALA A 189 49.09 22.19 -78.15
N LYS A 190 50.36 22.62 -78.05
CA LYS A 190 51.15 22.45 -76.82
C LYS A 190 50.59 23.22 -75.63
N ALA A 191 50.06 24.42 -75.84
CA ALA A 191 49.40 25.20 -74.80
C ALA A 191 48.10 24.50 -74.32
N ALA A 192 47.35 23.90 -75.24
CA ALA A 192 46.17 23.10 -74.93
C ALA A 192 46.50 21.80 -74.18
N GLU A 193 47.56 21.08 -74.56
CA GLU A 193 48.08 19.91 -73.83
C GLU A 193 48.45 20.25 -72.38
N HIS A 194 49.19 21.35 -72.17
CA HIS A 194 49.55 21.81 -70.83
C HIS A 194 48.32 22.30 -70.04
N GLY A 195 47.36 22.94 -70.71
CA GLY A 195 46.09 23.35 -70.13
C GLY A 195 45.25 22.14 -69.66
N ALA A 196 45.17 21.09 -70.48
CA ALA A 196 44.48 19.85 -70.17
C ALA A 196 45.13 19.11 -68.99
N ALA A 197 46.46 19.00 -68.96
CA ALA A 197 47.18 18.42 -67.83
C ALA A 197 46.91 19.19 -66.52
N GLY A 198 46.93 20.53 -66.57
CA GLY A 198 46.58 21.38 -65.43
C GLY A 198 45.11 21.28 -64.99
N ALA A 199 44.19 21.00 -65.93
CA ALA A 199 42.79 20.76 -65.62
C ALA A 199 42.59 19.43 -64.89
N VAL A 200 43.24 18.35 -65.32
CA VAL A 200 43.19 17.02 -64.68
C VAL A 200 43.72 17.06 -63.24
N GLU A 201 44.82 17.77 -62.96
CA GLU A 201 45.31 17.90 -61.58
C GLU A 201 44.37 18.74 -60.70
N LYS A 202 43.71 19.77 -61.25
CA LYS A 202 42.66 20.50 -60.53
C LYS A 202 41.42 19.64 -60.28
N GLU A 203 41.04 18.80 -61.24
CA GLU A 203 39.92 17.86 -61.07
C GLU A 203 40.18 16.89 -59.92
N LYS A 204 41.37 16.26 -59.87
CA LYS A 204 41.79 15.42 -58.74
C LYS A 204 41.75 16.16 -57.40
N ALA A 205 42.22 17.41 -57.37
CA ALA A 205 42.17 18.23 -56.16
C ALA A 205 40.72 18.53 -55.72
N VAL A 206 39.82 18.82 -56.66
CA VAL A 206 38.39 19.01 -56.38
C VAL A 206 37.76 17.70 -55.88
N GLN A 207 38.01 16.56 -56.52
CA GLN A 207 37.52 15.25 -56.08
C GLN A 207 37.98 14.92 -54.64
N ALA A 208 39.24 15.22 -54.30
CA ALA A 208 39.76 15.04 -52.95
C ALA A 208 39.07 15.95 -51.91
N VAL A 209 38.76 17.21 -52.27
CA VAL A 209 38.00 18.14 -51.41
C VAL A 209 36.55 17.68 -51.24
N VAL A 210 35.91 17.17 -52.30
CA VAL A 210 34.55 16.61 -52.23
C VAL A 210 34.52 15.41 -51.28
N ALA A 211 35.45 14.46 -51.41
CA ALA A 211 35.54 13.30 -50.51
C ALA A 211 35.78 13.71 -49.04
N GLN A 212 36.57 14.77 -48.79
CA GLN A 212 36.74 15.32 -47.44
C GLN A 212 35.45 15.98 -46.91
N ALA A 213 34.71 16.70 -47.76
CA ALA A 213 33.44 17.32 -47.41
C ALA A 213 32.35 16.28 -47.09
N GLU A 214 32.26 15.21 -47.87
CA GLU A 214 31.36 14.07 -47.62
C GLU A 214 31.70 13.37 -46.29
N ALA A 215 32.99 13.13 -46.03
CA ALA A 215 33.44 12.54 -44.76
C ALA A 215 33.17 13.46 -43.55
N ALA A 216 33.28 14.78 -43.70
CA ALA A 216 32.93 15.75 -42.68
C ALA A 216 31.40 15.80 -42.44
N TYR A 217 30.61 15.75 -43.52
CA TYR A 217 29.15 15.73 -43.46
C TYR A 217 28.63 14.45 -42.77
N ALA A 218 29.19 13.28 -43.07
CA ALA A 218 28.86 12.03 -42.40
C ALA A 218 29.16 12.08 -40.88
N LYS A 219 30.28 12.69 -40.48
CA LYS A 219 30.61 12.93 -39.06
C LYS A 219 29.61 13.87 -38.39
N LEU A 220 29.18 14.93 -39.08
CA LEU A 220 28.16 15.86 -38.56
C LEU A 220 26.81 15.19 -38.37
N GLN A 221 26.36 14.34 -39.32
CA GLN A 221 25.13 13.56 -39.15
C GLN A 221 25.21 12.61 -37.95
N ALA A 222 26.33 11.89 -37.80
CA ALA A 222 26.53 11.00 -36.65
C ALA A 222 26.50 11.76 -35.32
N LEU A 223 27.16 12.92 -35.24
CA LEU A 223 27.15 13.79 -34.06
C LEU A 223 25.76 14.36 -33.77
N GLN A 224 24.97 14.68 -34.80
CA GLN A 224 23.59 15.14 -34.66
C GLN A 224 22.66 14.04 -34.12
N GLN A 225 22.79 12.80 -34.61
CA GLN A 225 22.05 11.65 -34.08
C GLN A 225 22.44 11.36 -32.62
N GLN A 226 23.73 11.41 -32.30
CA GLN A 226 24.21 11.23 -30.92
C GLN A 226 23.66 12.33 -30.01
N SER A 227 23.78 13.61 -30.38
CA SER A 227 23.24 14.74 -29.61
C SER A 227 21.73 14.64 -29.36
N THR A 228 20.98 14.09 -30.34
CA THR A 228 19.53 13.83 -30.18
C THR A 228 19.27 12.72 -29.15
N THR A 229 20.07 11.64 -29.19
CA THR A 229 20.00 10.52 -28.24
C THR A 229 20.38 10.95 -26.83
N ASP A 230 21.43 11.76 -26.69
CA ASP A 230 21.90 12.31 -25.42
C ASP A 230 20.85 13.26 -24.83
N SER A 231 20.23 14.14 -25.65
CA SER A 231 19.13 15.02 -25.23
C SER A 231 17.90 14.26 -24.74
N ALA A 232 17.53 13.16 -25.42
CA ALA A 232 16.45 12.28 -24.97
C ALA A 232 16.80 11.59 -23.63
N SER A 233 18.05 11.14 -23.49
CA SER A 233 18.55 10.50 -22.26
C SER A 233 18.59 11.47 -21.07
N VAL A 234 19.06 12.70 -21.27
CA VAL A 234 18.99 13.79 -20.27
C VAL A 234 17.55 14.09 -19.88
N THR A 235 16.63 14.14 -20.84
CA THR A 235 15.20 14.36 -20.57
C THR A 235 14.61 13.24 -19.70
N ALA A 236 14.94 11.98 -19.98
CA ALA A 236 14.52 10.83 -19.18
C ALA A 236 15.11 10.86 -17.75
N LEU A 237 16.39 11.20 -17.60
CA LEU A 237 17.04 11.35 -16.29
C LEU A 237 16.42 12.49 -15.47
N VAL A 238 16.11 13.64 -16.08
CA VAL A 238 15.41 14.74 -15.41
C VAL A 238 14.00 14.31 -14.95
N ALA A 239 13.29 13.51 -15.74
CA ALA A 239 12.00 12.95 -15.33
C ALA A 239 12.14 11.99 -14.13
N GLN A 240 13.15 11.10 -14.14
CA GLN A 240 13.45 10.22 -13.02
C GLN A 240 13.81 11.00 -11.74
N ILE A 241 14.66 12.02 -11.84
CA ILE A 241 15.05 12.88 -10.70
C ILE A 241 13.81 13.56 -10.08
N LYS A 242 12.87 14.06 -10.89
CA LYS A 242 11.61 14.64 -10.40
C LYS A 242 10.76 13.61 -9.65
N THR A 243 10.61 12.40 -10.19
CA THR A 243 9.87 11.31 -9.53
C THR A 243 10.52 10.92 -8.20
N THR A 244 11.84 10.71 -8.18
CA THR A 244 12.59 10.40 -6.95
C THR A 244 12.48 11.51 -5.91
N GLY A 245 12.52 12.78 -6.33
CA GLY A 245 12.30 13.92 -5.44
C GLY A 245 10.90 13.92 -4.80
N ALA A 246 9.85 13.64 -5.58
CA ALA A 246 8.49 13.51 -5.06
C ALA A 246 8.32 12.30 -4.10
N SER A 247 8.98 11.18 -4.39
CA SER A 247 9.03 10.02 -3.48
C SER A 247 9.77 10.34 -2.18
N ALA A 248 10.89 11.07 -2.24
CA ALA A 248 11.62 11.51 -1.06
C ALA A 248 10.80 12.47 -0.18
N GLN A 249 10.09 13.42 -0.79
CA GLN A 249 9.17 14.31 -0.08
C GLN A 249 8.00 13.55 0.58
N THR A 250 7.47 12.52 -0.10
CA THR A 250 6.44 11.64 0.48
C THR A 250 6.97 10.86 1.68
N LEU A 251 8.20 10.35 1.59
CA LEU A 251 8.87 9.66 2.70
C LEU A 251 9.13 10.60 3.89
N GLU A 252 9.56 11.83 3.65
CA GLU A 252 9.75 12.85 4.68
C GLU A 252 8.43 13.18 5.43
N GLN A 253 7.33 13.31 4.68
CA GLN A 253 5.98 13.47 5.26
C GLN A 253 5.58 12.26 6.12
N GLN A 254 5.84 11.03 5.64
CA GLN A 254 5.57 9.82 6.41
C GLN A 254 6.42 9.74 7.68
N ILE A 255 7.72 10.02 7.62
CA ILE A 255 8.62 10.05 8.78
C ILE A 255 8.13 11.09 9.80
N THR A 256 7.73 12.27 9.34
CA THR A 256 7.17 13.33 10.21
C THR A 256 5.89 12.87 10.89
N ALA A 257 4.97 12.24 10.15
CA ALA A 257 3.74 11.69 10.72
C ALA A 257 3.97 10.52 11.70
N TYR A 258 4.97 9.67 11.43
CA TYR A 258 5.38 8.60 12.37
C TYR A 258 6.02 9.16 13.62
N LYS A 259 6.84 10.22 13.52
CA LYS A 259 7.43 10.88 14.68
C LYS A 259 6.37 11.39 15.64
N VAL A 260 5.37 12.13 15.15
CA VAL A 260 4.24 12.60 15.97
C VAL A 260 3.51 11.46 16.67
N LYS A 261 3.31 10.31 16.00
CA LYS A 261 2.72 9.11 16.62
C LYS A 261 3.63 8.48 17.68
N PHE A 262 4.94 8.50 17.47
CA PHE A 262 5.91 7.95 18.41
C PHE A 262 6.03 8.82 19.67
N ASP A 263 6.06 10.15 19.49
CA ASP A 263 6.05 11.12 20.59
C ASP A 263 4.76 10.95 21.44
N ALA A 264 3.60 10.83 20.79
CA ALA A 264 2.33 10.58 21.50
C ALA A 264 2.26 9.21 22.20
N PHE A 265 2.84 8.16 21.58
CA PHE A 265 2.94 6.84 22.20
C PHE A 265 3.88 6.82 23.41
N GLN A 266 4.96 7.61 23.37
CA GLN A 266 5.86 7.79 24.50
C GLN A 266 5.13 8.47 25.68
N THR A 267 4.38 9.54 25.43
CA THR A 267 3.54 10.17 26.48
C THR A 267 2.54 9.20 27.10
N GLU A 268 1.80 8.43 26.29
CA GLU A 268 0.85 7.41 26.79
C GLU A 268 1.54 6.30 27.61
N LEU A 269 2.79 5.94 27.27
CA LEU A 269 3.58 4.99 28.06
C LEU A 269 4.02 5.59 29.40
N ASP A 270 4.50 6.83 29.40
CA ASP A 270 4.96 7.52 30.60
C ASP A 270 3.80 7.77 31.59
N ASP A 271 2.64 8.25 31.09
CA ASP A 271 1.40 8.41 31.86
C ASP A 271 0.94 7.08 32.50
N ARG A 272 1.03 5.97 31.75
CA ARG A 272 0.70 4.63 32.28
C ARG A 272 1.70 4.15 33.33
N LEU A 273 2.97 4.49 33.18
CA LEU A 273 4.01 4.12 34.15
C LEU A 273 3.78 4.85 35.48
N GLU A 274 3.40 6.12 35.43
CA GLU A 274 3.01 6.92 36.60
C GLU A 274 1.75 6.34 37.27
N GLN A 275 0.67 6.10 36.52
CA GLN A 275 -0.55 5.47 37.03
C GLN A 275 -0.28 4.08 37.65
N PHE A 276 0.62 3.28 37.08
CA PHE A 276 0.99 1.98 37.63
C PHE A 276 1.77 2.11 38.96
N SER A 277 2.67 3.10 39.05
CA SER A 277 3.41 3.42 40.29
C SER A 277 2.48 3.91 41.42
N GLU A 278 1.51 4.76 41.09
CA GLU A 278 0.45 5.17 42.03
C GLU A 278 -0.40 3.97 42.46
N PHE A 279 -0.82 3.12 41.51
CA PHE A 279 -1.60 1.92 41.81
C PHE A 279 -0.84 0.95 42.72
N GLU A 280 0.45 0.68 42.45
CA GLU A 280 1.28 -0.18 43.32
C GLU A 280 1.39 0.39 44.75
N THR A 281 1.56 1.70 44.87
CA THR A 281 1.64 2.40 46.15
C THR A 281 0.32 2.36 46.91
N ASN A 282 -0.80 2.58 46.22
CA ASN A 282 -2.14 2.53 46.79
C ASN A 282 -2.51 1.10 47.21
N THR A 283 -2.18 0.09 46.41
CA THR A 283 -2.42 -1.33 46.75
C THR A 283 -1.62 -1.73 47.99
N LYS A 284 -0.32 -1.44 48.07
CA LYS A 284 0.49 -1.72 49.27
C LYS A 284 -0.06 -1.03 50.52
N THR A 285 -0.55 0.20 50.36
CA THR A 285 -1.18 0.96 51.47
C THR A 285 -2.49 0.31 51.90
N ALA A 286 -3.36 -0.08 50.96
CA ALA A 286 -4.62 -0.74 51.23
C ALA A 286 -4.44 -2.14 51.83
N GLU A 287 -3.43 -2.92 51.41
CA GLU A 287 -3.05 -4.19 52.02
C GLU A 287 -2.61 -4.00 53.47
N ALA A 288 -1.75 -3.00 53.74
CA ALA A 288 -1.30 -2.67 55.10
C ALA A 288 -2.45 -2.19 56.00
N GLU A 289 -3.40 -1.41 55.48
CA GLU A 289 -4.61 -1.03 56.20
C GLU A 289 -5.54 -2.22 56.46
N ASN A 290 -5.79 -3.06 55.46
CA ASN A 290 -6.65 -4.24 55.61
C ASN A 290 -6.08 -5.24 56.61
N ALA A 291 -4.75 -5.43 56.64
CA ALA A 291 -4.09 -6.25 57.66
C ALA A 291 -4.31 -5.69 59.07
N LYS A 292 -4.22 -4.36 59.26
CA LYS A 292 -4.53 -3.71 60.55
C LYS A 292 -5.99 -3.87 60.93
N ARG A 293 -6.93 -3.66 59.99
CA ARG A 293 -8.37 -3.81 60.21
C ARG A 293 -8.74 -5.25 60.58
N ALA A 294 -8.16 -6.24 59.91
CA ALA A 294 -8.37 -7.66 60.23
C ALA A 294 -7.88 -8.02 61.64
N ALA A 295 -6.71 -7.52 62.05
CA ALA A 295 -6.18 -7.72 63.39
C ALA A 295 -7.05 -7.04 64.48
N GLU A 296 -7.58 -5.84 64.21
CA GLU A 296 -8.47 -5.15 65.16
C GLU A 296 -9.85 -5.81 65.24
N ILE A 297 -10.38 -6.34 64.12
CA ILE A 297 -11.63 -7.12 64.12
C ILE A 297 -11.46 -8.39 64.99
N ASP A 298 -10.38 -9.17 64.80
CA ASP A 298 -10.10 -10.36 65.62
C ASP A 298 -9.96 -10.02 67.11
N ARG A 299 -9.29 -8.91 67.44
CA ARG A 299 -9.19 -8.37 68.80
C ARG A 299 -10.56 -8.04 69.39
N LEU A 300 -11.39 -7.31 68.65
CA LEU A 300 -12.71 -6.87 69.10
C LEU A 300 -13.68 -8.05 69.26
N THR A 301 -13.65 -9.05 68.36
CA THR A 301 -14.44 -10.28 68.49
C THR A 301 -14.07 -11.03 69.77
N LYS A 302 -12.77 -11.28 70.02
CA LYS A 302 -12.31 -11.96 71.25
C LYS A 302 -12.71 -11.21 72.53
N LEU A 303 -12.67 -9.88 72.48
CA LEU A 303 -13.09 -9.03 73.60
C LEU A 303 -14.61 -9.12 73.82
N ALA A 304 -15.41 -9.11 72.76
CA ALA A 304 -16.86 -9.26 72.83
C ALA A 304 -17.27 -10.64 73.40
N ASP A 305 -16.67 -11.73 72.93
CA ASP A 305 -16.93 -13.09 73.43
C ASP A 305 -16.61 -13.19 74.94
N THR A 306 -15.47 -12.63 75.35
CA THR A 306 -15.07 -12.57 76.77
C THR A 306 -16.07 -11.77 77.61
N MET A 307 -16.56 -10.63 77.10
CA MET A 307 -17.56 -9.82 77.79
C MET A 307 -18.92 -10.52 77.91
N ILE A 308 -19.39 -11.21 76.86
CA ILE A 308 -20.66 -11.94 76.88
C ILE A 308 -20.62 -13.10 77.88
N SER A 309 -19.53 -13.87 77.90
CA SER A 309 -19.34 -14.98 78.84
C SER A 309 -19.26 -14.49 80.30
N GLY A 310 -18.46 -13.44 80.55
CA GLY A 310 -18.29 -12.85 81.88
C GLY A 310 -19.57 -12.19 82.41
N ALA A 311 -20.32 -11.47 81.58
CA ALA A 311 -21.60 -10.87 81.97
C ALA A 311 -22.67 -11.93 82.30
N THR A 312 -22.73 -13.01 81.52
CA THR A 312 -23.72 -14.09 81.69
C THR A 312 -23.50 -14.86 83.00
N THR A 313 -22.24 -15.23 83.29
CA THR A 313 -21.88 -15.92 84.55
C THR A 313 -22.10 -15.04 85.78
N ALA A 314 -21.73 -13.76 85.70
CA ALA A 314 -21.98 -12.79 86.77
C ALA A 314 -23.48 -12.56 87.03
N GLY A 315 -24.30 -12.44 85.98
CA GLY A 315 -25.76 -12.30 86.10
C GLY A 315 -26.41 -13.51 86.76
N LEU A 316 -26.05 -14.73 86.31
CA LEU A 316 -26.56 -15.97 86.89
C LEU A 316 -26.18 -16.09 88.39
N ALA A 317 -24.91 -15.88 88.73
CA ALA A 317 -24.44 -15.91 90.11
C ALA A 317 -25.16 -14.89 91.01
N THR A 318 -25.40 -13.68 90.50
CA THR A 318 -26.13 -12.62 91.23
C THR A 318 -27.58 -13.03 91.52
N SER A 319 -28.28 -13.62 90.55
CA SER A 319 -29.67 -14.09 90.75
C SER A 319 -29.80 -15.22 91.78
N LEU A 320 -28.78 -16.07 91.89
CA LEU A 320 -28.71 -17.16 92.87
C LEU A 320 -28.40 -16.63 94.27
N GLU A 321 -27.48 -15.67 94.40
CA GLU A 321 -27.15 -15.03 95.68
C GLU A 321 -28.30 -14.18 96.21
N GLU A 322 -29.03 -13.47 95.35
CA GLU A 322 -30.24 -12.75 95.74
C GLU A 322 -31.34 -13.73 96.21
N THR A 323 -31.44 -14.89 95.56
CA THR A 323 -32.37 -15.95 95.95
C THR A 323 -32.00 -16.55 97.31
N ARG A 324 -30.72 -16.79 97.55
CA ARG A 324 -30.16 -17.18 98.85
C ARG A 324 -30.53 -16.17 99.94
N ALA A 325 -30.26 -14.88 99.74
CA ALA A 325 -30.56 -13.82 100.71
C ALA A 325 -32.06 -13.80 101.09
N ARG A 326 -32.97 -13.94 100.11
CA ARG A 326 -34.42 -14.03 100.38
C ARG A 326 -34.81 -15.27 101.22
N TYR A 327 -34.05 -16.37 101.17
CA TYR A 327 -34.27 -17.53 102.04
C TYR A 327 -33.65 -17.34 103.43
N GLU A 328 -32.50 -16.66 103.53
CA GLU A 328 -31.91 -16.27 104.82
C GLU A 328 -32.85 -15.35 105.63
N ASP A 329 -33.46 -14.35 104.98
CA ASP A 329 -34.48 -13.49 105.61
C ASP A 329 -35.70 -14.29 106.10
N ARG A 330 -36.20 -15.23 105.28
CA ARG A 330 -37.33 -16.11 105.66
C ARG A 330 -36.95 -17.06 106.80
N MET A 331 -35.72 -17.57 106.82
CA MET A 331 -35.18 -18.39 107.91
C MET A 331 -35.08 -17.57 109.21
N ASN A 332 -34.58 -16.35 109.15
CA ASN A 332 -34.53 -15.44 110.31
C ASN A 332 -35.95 -15.06 110.79
N GLY A 333 -36.90 -14.90 109.88
CA GLY A 333 -38.33 -14.77 110.19
C GLY A 333 -38.88 -16.00 110.91
N ALA A 334 -38.60 -17.22 110.43
CA ALA A 334 -39.02 -18.47 111.06
C ALA A 334 -38.40 -18.67 112.45
N LYS A 335 -37.11 -18.33 112.63
CA LYS A 335 -36.42 -18.31 113.92
C LYS A 335 -37.09 -17.35 114.92
N THR A 336 -37.46 -16.16 114.45
CA THR A 336 -38.16 -15.16 115.26
C THR A 336 -39.57 -15.63 115.62
N GLY A 337 -40.28 -16.23 114.67
CA GLY A 337 -41.58 -16.89 114.90
C GLY A 337 -41.51 -18.04 115.90
N PHE A 338 -40.44 -18.84 115.88
CA PHE A 338 -40.20 -19.89 116.87
C PHE A 338 -40.04 -19.32 118.28
N TYR A 339 -39.27 -18.24 118.47
CA TYR A 339 -39.16 -17.59 119.79
C TYR A 339 -40.51 -17.07 120.29
N TRP A 340 -41.34 -16.47 119.42
CA TRP A 340 -42.71 -16.08 119.77
C TRP A 340 -43.59 -17.27 120.10
N ALA A 341 -43.49 -18.38 119.37
CA ALA A 341 -44.22 -19.61 119.65
C ALA A 341 -43.85 -20.21 121.02
N VAL A 342 -42.56 -20.21 121.36
CA VAL A 342 -42.07 -20.64 122.68
C VAL A 342 -42.56 -19.68 123.78
N ALA A 343 -42.53 -18.37 123.55
CA ALA A 343 -43.07 -17.39 124.51
C ALA A 343 -44.58 -17.57 124.76
N ILE A 344 -45.37 -17.79 123.71
CA ILE A 344 -46.80 -18.11 123.80
C ILE A 344 -47.03 -19.44 124.54
N LEU A 345 -46.19 -20.46 124.31
CA LEU A 345 -46.26 -21.74 124.99
C LEU A 345 -45.94 -21.65 126.48
N ILE A 346 -44.97 -20.81 126.86
CA ILE A 346 -44.67 -20.51 128.27
C ILE A 346 -45.83 -19.75 128.90
N LEU A 347 -46.38 -18.75 128.20
CA LEU A 347 -47.52 -17.96 128.66
C LEU A 347 -48.79 -18.82 128.86
N SER A 348 -49.05 -19.78 127.96
CA SER A 348 -50.19 -20.69 128.05
C SER A 348 -49.98 -21.81 129.08
N ALA A 349 -48.73 -22.20 129.35
CA ALA A 349 -48.42 -23.09 130.48
C ALA A 349 -48.51 -22.39 131.85
N PHE A 350 -48.36 -21.06 131.91
CA PHE A 350 -48.29 -20.30 133.17
C PHE A 350 -49.50 -20.51 134.12
N PRO A 351 -50.78 -20.49 133.68
CA PRO A 351 -51.92 -20.78 134.55
C PRO A 351 -51.89 -22.18 135.17
N LEU A 352 -51.30 -23.16 134.49
CA LEU A 352 -51.18 -24.54 134.99
C LEU A 352 -50.17 -24.63 136.12
N VAL A 353 -49.07 -23.88 136.04
CA VAL A 353 -48.05 -23.80 137.09
C VAL A 353 -48.62 -23.13 138.34
N VAL A 354 -49.38 -22.03 138.17
CA VAL A 354 -50.07 -21.35 139.28
C VAL A 354 -51.07 -22.29 139.99
N GLN A 355 -51.75 -23.17 139.24
CA GLN A 355 -52.72 -24.12 139.81
C GLN A 355 -52.06 -25.31 140.55
N LEU A 356 -50.80 -25.64 140.25
CA LEU A 356 -50.12 -26.84 140.78
C LEU A 356 -49.35 -26.62 142.10
N VAL A 357 -49.09 -25.36 142.49
CA VAL A 357 -48.31 -25.03 143.70
C VAL A 357 -49.08 -24.06 144.61
N PRO A 358 -50.00 -24.57 145.46
CA PRO A 358 -50.73 -23.75 146.40
C PRO A 358 -49.79 -23.09 147.42
N GLY A 359 -49.80 -21.77 147.51
CA GLY A 359 -49.08 -21.00 148.54
C GLY A 359 -47.93 -20.11 148.03
N LEU A 360 -47.48 -20.25 146.78
CA LEU A 360 -46.41 -19.41 146.22
C LEU A 360 -46.91 -18.06 145.64
N PHE A 361 -48.20 -17.98 145.30
CA PHE A 361 -48.86 -16.79 144.77
C PHE A 361 -50.11 -16.48 145.61
N GLY A 362 -49.97 -15.63 146.63
CA GLY A 362 -51.03 -15.37 147.62
C GLY A 362 -52.24 -14.60 147.06
N SER A 363 -53.46 -15.10 147.36
CA SER A 363 -54.80 -14.50 147.24
C SER A 363 -55.23 -13.70 146.00
N TRP A 364 -54.38 -13.55 144.97
CA TRP A 364 -54.69 -12.76 143.77
C TRP A 364 -55.42 -13.57 142.68
N PHE A 365 -55.49 -14.89 142.85
CA PHE A 365 -56.28 -15.81 142.02
C PHE A 365 -57.17 -16.67 142.92
N PRO A 366 -58.40 -17.01 142.50
CA PRO A 366 -59.33 -17.77 143.33
C PRO A 366 -58.78 -19.17 143.63
N ALA A 367 -58.74 -19.52 144.92
CA ALA A 367 -58.24 -20.81 145.39
C ALA A 367 -59.13 -21.98 144.89
N PRO A 368 -58.55 -23.15 144.57
CA PRO A 368 -59.31 -24.28 144.04
C PRO A 368 -60.30 -24.84 145.07
N ASN A 369 -61.53 -25.10 144.60
CA ASN A 369 -62.60 -25.67 145.40
C ASN A 369 -62.50 -27.22 145.33
N PRO A 370 -62.27 -27.96 146.44
CA PRO A 370 -61.72 -29.33 146.43
C PRO A 370 -62.64 -30.45 145.90
N ASN A 371 -63.74 -30.10 145.22
CA ASN A 371 -64.73 -31.04 144.66
C ASN A 371 -64.85 -30.99 143.12
N GLN A 372 -63.86 -30.45 142.39
CA GLN A 372 -63.90 -30.39 140.91
C GLN A 372 -62.69 -31.02 140.17
N ASP A 373 -61.72 -31.59 140.90
CA ASP A 373 -60.48 -32.18 140.33
C ASP A 373 -60.67 -33.55 139.62
N GLY A 374 -61.89 -33.85 139.15
CA GLY A 374 -62.25 -35.14 138.53
C GLY A 374 -63.07 -35.05 137.23
N THR A 375 -63.29 -33.86 136.66
CA THR A 375 -64.16 -33.72 135.47
C THR A 375 -63.37 -33.85 134.15
N PRO A 376 -63.83 -34.66 133.15
CA PRO A 376 -63.13 -34.80 131.86
C PRO A 376 -62.92 -33.48 131.10
N TYR A 377 -63.82 -32.52 131.27
CA TYR A 377 -63.75 -31.18 130.68
C TYR A 377 -62.49 -30.39 131.14
N ALA A 378 -62.02 -30.61 132.36
CA ALA A 378 -60.82 -29.95 132.88
C ALA A 378 -59.53 -30.42 132.18
N VAL A 379 -59.49 -31.64 131.63
CA VAL A 379 -58.35 -32.14 130.85
C VAL A 379 -58.42 -31.65 129.41
N LEU A 380 -59.62 -31.68 128.80
CA LEU A 380 -59.84 -31.16 127.45
C LEU A 380 -59.48 -29.68 127.31
N GLY A 381 -59.86 -28.84 128.29
CA GLY A 381 -59.48 -27.42 128.30
C GLY A 381 -57.96 -27.20 128.32
N LYS A 382 -57.21 -28.04 129.04
CA LYS A 382 -55.73 -27.96 129.11
C LYS A 382 -55.08 -28.35 127.79
N ILE A 383 -55.62 -29.35 127.09
CA ILE A 383 -55.15 -29.73 125.74
C ILE A 383 -55.45 -28.62 124.74
N PHE A 384 -56.69 -28.10 124.71
CA PHE A 384 -57.10 -27.06 123.75
C PHE A 384 -56.32 -25.75 123.91
N LEU A 385 -55.83 -25.45 125.11
CA LEU A 385 -55.05 -24.26 125.43
C LEU A 385 -53.55 -24.40 125.08
N LEU A 386 -52.99 -25.62 125.12
CA LEU A 386 -51.58 -25.88 124.77
C LEU A 386 -51.38 -26.22 123.28
N LEU A 387 -52.37 -26.86 122.64
CA LEU A 387 -52.26 -27.39 121.27
C LEU A 387 -51.93 -26.33 120.20
N PRO A 388 -52.52 -25.11 120.20
CA PRO A 388 -52.15 -24.07 119.24
C PRO A 388 -50.67 -23.68 119.37
N ALA A 389 -50.15 -23.61 120.59
CA ALA A 389 -48.77 -23.20 120.85
C ALA A 389 -47.76 -24.30 120.49
N THR A 390 -48.07 -25.58 120.76
CA THR A 390 -47.21 -26.71 120.35
C THR A 390 -47.21 -26.93 118.85
N TRP A 391 -48.33 -26.68 118.16
CA TRP A 391 -48.35 -26.69 116.69
C TRP A 391 -47.51 -25.55 116.12
N LEU A 392 -47.60 -24.35 116.68
CA LEU A 392 -46.84 -23.18 116.23
C LEU A 392 -45.32 -23.38 116.35
N THR A 393 -44.84 -23.99 117.45
CA THR A 393 -43.40 -24.30 117.62
C THR A 393 -42.90 -25.34 116.62
N VAL A 394 -43.68 -26.41 116.38
CA VAL A 394 -43.34 -27.44 115.38
C VAL A 394 -43.34 -26.87 113.96
N PHE A 395 -44.32 -26.04 113.62
CA PHE A 395 -44.39 -25.34 112.32
C PHE A 395 -43.14 -24.50 112.08
N PHE A 396 -42.80 -23.57 112.99
CA PHE A 396 -41.63 -22.73 112.82
C PHE A 396 -40.30 -23.48 112.86
N THR A 397 -40.19 -24.57 113.64
CA THR A 397 -39.00 -25.43 113.64
C THR A 397 -38.80 -26.09 112.28
N LYS A 398 -39.88 -26.64 111.69
CA LYS A 398 -39.84 -27.28 110.38
C LYS A 398 -39.54 -26.26 109.26
N SER A 399 -40.21 -25.10 109.26
CA SER A 399 -39.93 -24.04 108.29
C SER A 399 -38.51 -23.49 108.40
N TYR A 400 -37.95 -23.37 109.60
CA TYR A 400 -36.55 -22.97 109.79
C TYR A 400 -35.59 -23.98 109.15
N ALA A 401 -35.79 -25.28 109.39
CA ALA A 401 -34.98 -26.33 108.77
C ALA A 401 -35.08 -26.30 107.24
N GLU A 402 -36.29 -26.22 106.69
CA GLU A 402 -36.54 -26.14 105.24
C GLU A 402 -35.84 -24.92 104.61
N TYR A 403 -35.94 -23.72 105.21
CA TYR A 403 -35.26 -22.53 104.69
C TYR A 403 -33.73 -22.58 104.84
N PHE A 404 -33.20 -23.19 105.89
CA PHE A 404 -31.76 -23.38 106.10
C PHE A 404 -31.14 -24.31 105.04
N HIS A 405 -31.86 -25.37 104.64
CA HIS A 405 -31.40 -26.23 103.54
C HIS A 405 -31.44 -25.50 102.20
N LEU A 406 -32.52 -24.75 101.92
CA LEU A 406 -32.63 -23.95 100.70
C LEU A 406 -31.53 -22.87 100.62
N GLU A 407 -31.28 -22.11 101.69
CA GLU A 407 -30.21 -21.10 101.76
C GLU A 407 -28.86 -21.70 101.38
N ARG A 408 -28.46 -22.81 102.01
CA ARG A 408 -27.17 -23.47 101.74
C ARG A 408 -27.03 -23.98 100.30
N GLU A 409 -28.10 -24.52 99.73
CA GLU A 409 -28.06 -25.01 98.34
C GLU A 409 -28.00 -23.87 97.32
N TYR A 410 -28.71 -22.76 97.55
CA TYR A 410 -28.58 -21.56 96.72
C TYR A 410 -27.22 -20.89 96.88
N ALA A 411 -26.64 -20.87 98.09
CA ALA A 411 -25.28 -20.39 98.34
C ALA A 411 -24.23 -21.21 97.56
N HIS A 412 -24.33 -22.53 97.60
CA HIS A 412 -23.47 -23.43 96.84
C HIS A 412 -23.59 -23.18 95.33
N LYS A 413 -24.82 -23.06 94.82
CA LYS A 413 -25.08 -22.78 93.39
C LYS A 413 -24.58 -21.40 92.96
N ALA A 414 -24.72 -20.38 93.80
CA ALA A 414 -24.20 -19.04 93.54
C ALA A 414 -22.65 -19.02 93.50
N ALA A 415 -22.00 -19.71 94.44
CA ALA A 415 -20.55 -19.87 94.46
C ALA A 415 -20.03 -20.61 93.22
N LEU A 416 -20.68 -21.72 92.85
CA LEU A 416 -20.37 -22.44 91.61
C LEU A 416 -20.52 -21.53 90.39
N ALA A 417 -21.68 -20.89 90.19
CA ALA A 417 -21.94 -19.97 89.09
C ALA A 417 -20.90 -18.85 88.97
N LYS A 418 -20.46 -18.29 90.11
CA LYS A 418 -19.41 -17.24 90.17
C LYS A 418 -18.02 -17.78 89.82
N SER A 419 -17.74 -19.05 90.12
CA SER A 419 -16.45 -19.68 89.86
C SER A 419 -16.27 -20.18 88.41
N VAL A 420 -17.35 -20.35 87.64
CA VAL A 420 -17.30 -20.91 86.26
C VAL A 420 -16.33 -20.15 85.36
N ASP A 421 -16.44 -18.82 85.25
CA ASP A 421 -15.55 -18.00 84.41
C ASP A 421 -14.08 -18.13 84.84
N GLY A 422 -13.82 -18.30 86.14
CA GLY A 422 -12.48 -18.61 86.67
C GLY A 422 -11.95 -19.97 86.22
N PHE A 423 -12.78 -21.02 86.30
CA PHE A 423 -12.39 -22.37 85.88
C PHE A 423 -12.22 -22.49 84.36
N LYS A 424 -13.10 -21.87 83.56
CA LYS A 424 -12.96 -21.78 82.10
C LYS A 424 -11.61 -21.21 81.68
N ARG A 425 -11.15 -20.14 82.34
CA ARG A 425 -9.84 -19.51 82.08
C ARG A 425 -8.65 -20.35 82.51
N GLN A 426 -8.81 -21.18 83.55
CA GLN A 426 -7.72 -22.03 84.06
C GLN A 426 -7.60 -23.37 83.31
N ALA A 427 -8.69 -23.88 82.74
CA ALA A 427 -8.73 -25.17 82.04
C ALA A 427 -9.50 -25.10 80.70
N PRO A 428 -9.03 -24.30 79.71
CA PRO A 428 -9.77 -24.04 78.46
C PRO A 428 -10.04 -25.30 77.62
N LYS A 429 -9.27 -26.38 77.78
CA LYS A 429 -9.50 -27.66 77.09
C LYS A 429 -10.78 -28.39 77.58
N TYR A 430 -11.28 -28.04 78.76
CA TYR A 430 -12.43 -28.69 79.41
C TYR A 430 -13.60 -27.73 79.58
N GLU A 431 -13.63 -26.63 78.81
CA GLU A 431 -14.60 -25.54 78.99
C GLU A 431 -16.06 -26.02 78.90
N GLU A 432 -16.37 -26.89 77.94
CA GLU A 432 -17.70 -27.46 77.74
C GLU A 432 -18.10 -28.41 78.88
N GLU A 433 -17.18 -29.25 79.36
CA GLU A 433 -17.41 -30.21 80.43
C GLU A 433 -17.66 -29.50 81.78
N ILE A 434 -16.83 -28.50 82.10
CA ILE A 434 -17.00 -27.61 83.27
C ILE A 434 -18.33 -26.85 83.20
N THR A 435 -18.71 -26.36 82.01
CA THR A 435 -20.00 -25.67 81.83
C THR A 435 -21.17 -26.64 82.03
N ALA A 436 -21.08 -27.85 81.48
CA ALA A 436 -22.12 -28.86 81.56
C ALA A 436 -22.34 -29.38 82.99
N GLU A 437 -21.26 -29.65 83.74
CA GLU A 437 -21.33 -30.10 85.13
C GLU A 437 -22.01 -29.04 86.02
N VAL A 438 -21.57 -27.78 85.94
CA VAL A 438 -22.16 -26.71 86.75
C VAL A 438 -23.61 -26.42 86.34
N PHE A 439 -23.94 -26.48 85.04
CA PHE A 439 -25.32 -26.31 84.58
C PHE A 439 -26.23 -27.46 85.08
N MET A 440 -25.72 -28.69 85.10
CA MET A 440 -26.43 -29.85 85.64
C MET A 440 -26.69 -29.70 87.14
N GLU A 441 -25.69 -29.32 87.94
CA GLU A 441 -25.87 -29.13 89.39
C GLU A 441 -26.80 -27.95 89.70
N ILE A 442 -26.72 -26.83 88.96
CA ILE A 442 -27.66 -25.70 89.10
C ILE A 442 -29.10 -26.14 88.79
N ARG A 443 -29.32 -26.95 87.75
CA ARG A 443 -30.65 -27.42 87.32
C ARG A 443 -31.32 -28.39 88.31
N THR A 444 -30.58 -29.07 89.20
CA THR A 444 -31.19 -29.97 90.19
C THR A 444 -32.23 -29.25 91.05
N ASN A 445 -33.39 -29.86 91.30
CA ASN A 445 -34.41 -29.22 92.15
C ASN A 445 -33.99 -29.30 93.63
N PRO A 446 -33.77 -28.18 94.33
CA PRO A 446 -33.36 -28.21 95.73
C PRO A 446 -34.44 -28.84 96.64
N ALA A 447 -35.72 -28.79 96.25
CA ALA A 447 -36.81 -29.38 97.02
C ALA A 447 -36.89 -30.92 96.97
N SER A 448 -36.04 -31.62 96.18
CA SER A 448 -36.07 -33.09 96.10
C SER A 448 -35.11 -33.81 97.06
N ARG A 449 -34.18 -33.11 97.71
CA ARG A 449 -33.34 -33.70 98.76
C ARG A 449 -34.09 -33.56 100.10
N ALA A 450 -34.56 -34.67 100.66
CA ALA A 450 -35.30 -34.67 101.90
C ALA A 450 -34.45 -34.08 103.05
N GLY A 451 -34.95 -33.02 103.68
CA GLY A 451 -34.34 -32.46 104.88
C GLY A 451 -34.36 -33.46 106.05
N PRO A 452 -33.44 -33.33 107.03
CA PRO A 452 -33.40 -34.20 108.20
C PRO A 452 -34.70 -34.08 108.99
N GLU A 453 -35.20 -35.21 109.51
CA GLU A 453 -36.43 -35.23 110.29
C GLU A 453 -36.32 -34.28 111.51
N PRO A 454 -37.30 -33.38 111.72
CA PRO A 454 -37.25 -32.44 112.83
C PRO A 454 -37.34 -33.20 114.16
N ALA A 455 -36.41 -32.89 115.07
CA ALA A 455 -36.32 -33.54 116.37
C ALA A 455 -37.66 -33.44 117.14
N ALA A 456 -38.28 -34.59 117.43
CA ALA A 456 -39.58 -34.67 118.06
C ALA A 456 -39.55 -34.05 119.47
N HIS A 457 -40.40 -33.06 119.72
CA HIS A 457 -40.48 -32.38 121.01
C HIS A 457 -40.96 -33.35 122.11
N PRO A 458 -40.31 -33.43 123.29
CA PRO A 458 -40.61 -34.47 124.30
C PRO A 458 -42.06 -34.43 124.82
N LEU A 459 -42.74 -33.29 124.74
CA LEU A 459 -44.17 -33.20 125.10
C LEU A 459 -45.11 -33.92 124.13
N TYR A 460 -44.72 -34.15 122.87
CA TYR A 460 -45.60 -34.79 121.87
C TYR A 460 -45.86 -36.26 122.25
N ASP A 461 -44.82 -36.97 122.69
CA ASP A 461 -44.89 -38.37 123.14
C ASP A 461 -45.54 -38.51 124.53
N VAL A 462 -45.52 -37.45 125.35
CA VAL A 462 -46.26 -37.39 126.63
C VAL A 462 -47.75 -37.13 126.40
N LEU A 463 -48.11 -36.22 125.49
CA LEU A 463 -49.50 -35.90 125.15
C LEU A 463 -50.22 -37.09 124.49
N SER A 464 -49.57 -37.81 123.56
CA SER A 464 -50.15 -39.00 122.93
C SER A 464 -50.49 -40.09 123.96
N LYS A 465 -49.56 -40.37 124.90
CA LYS A 465 -49.73 -41.35 125.98
C LYS A 465 -50.77 -40.90 127.02
N ALA A 466 -50.86 -39.61 127.32
CA ALA A 466 -51.84 -39.08 128.27
C ALA A 466 -53.29 -39.19 127.75
N VAL A 467 -53.52 -38.82 126.48
CA VAL A 467 -54.86 -38.89 125.85
C VAL A 467 -55.38 -40.32 125.78
N LEU A 468 -54.54 -41.27 125.36
CA LEU A 468 -54.89 -42.70 125.33
C LEU A 468 -55.24 -43.26 126.73
N LYS A 469 -54.61 -42.74 127.79
CA LYS A 469 -54.84 -43.21 129.17
C LYS A 469 -56.12 -42.68 129.81
N VAL A 470 -56.62 -41.52 129.38
CA VAL A 470 -57.89 -40.94 129.86
C VAL A 470 -59.10 -41.58 129.18
N ILE A 471 -59.00 -41.87 127.87
CA ILE A 471 -60.09 -42.51 127.09
C ILE A 471 -60.37 -43.95 127.57
N GLY A 472 -59.41 -44.62 128.21
CA GLY A 472 -59.52 -46.01 128.64
C GLY A 472 -60.12 -46.29 130.03
N LYS A 473 -60.59 -45.29 130.80
CA LYS A 473 -60.86 -45.47 132.25
C LYS A 473 -62.32 -45.39 132.73
N ASP A 474 -63.24 -44.81 131.96
CA ASP A 474 -64.66 -44.64 132.36
C ASP A 474 -65.58 -45.76 131.82
N GLY A 475 -65.17 -47.03 131.96
CA GLY A 475 -65.91 -48.14 131.36
C GLY A 475 -65.62 -49.53 131.92
N LYS A 476 -65.94 -49.78 133.20
CA LYS A 476 -66.32 -51.10 133.74
C LYS A 476 -66.73 -51.07 135.22
N LYS A 477 -67.73 -51.92 135.56
CA LYS A 477 -68.16 -52.40 136.90
C LYS A 477 -69.22 -51.57 137.66
N GLU A 478 -70.28 -52.13 138.27
CA GLU A 478 -70.88 -53.51 138.28
C GLU A 478 -72.42 -53.35 138.09
N ASP A 479 -73.25 -54.22 137.47
CA ASP A 479 -73.35 -55.68 137.24
C ASP A 479 -74.37 -56.38 138.18
N LYS A 480 -75.63 -56.49 137.69
CA LYS A 480 -76.80 -57.32 138.14
C LYS A 480 -77.65 -56.91 139.37
N ALA A 481 -78.84 -56.35 139.08
CA ALA A 481 -80.15 -56.86 139.51
C ALA A 481 -81.25 -56.27 138.60
#